data_AF-T0SN23-F1
#
_entry.id   AF-T0SN23-F1
#
_cell.length_a   1.000
_cell.length_b   1.000
_cell.length_c   1.000
_cell.angle_alpha   90.00
_cell.angle_beta   90.00
_cell.angle_gamma   90.00
#
_symmetry.space_group_name_H-M   'P 1'
#
loop_
_entity.id
_entity.type
_entity.pdbx_description
1 polymer ?
#
loop_
_entity_poly.entity_id
_entity_poly.type
_entity_poly.pdbx_seq_one_letter_code
_entity_poly.pdbx_strand_id
1 'polypeptide(L)'
;MAWSAYTYSADIKILSQGACWAQDESDTLKVSSFNEHSSYVVDKNFLGPLIQRLEKNSVTVSDITNIDSYIHCSGLGLRHVFKVSTANDQNFCVWGQYKKGELSILDFDLADSYQGICDGVVANKLIVGPANGFTIEDISSEVESYGYKVVAKSPLYKDISSITLEVESNEIFKIHTLLKASKTIRVVDLVTRQRPIGEAMFSEALSYSSK
;
A
#
# COMPACT_ATOMS: atom_id res chain seq x y z
N MET A 1 31.00 8.71 38.95
CA MET A 1 29.85 8.11 38.26
C MET A 1 29.56 8.95 37.02
N ALA A 2 30.00 8.49 35.86
CA ALA A 2 29.70 9.16 34.60
C ALA A 2 28.45 8.49 33.99
N TRP A 3 27.36 9.23 33.90
CA TRP A 3 26.21 8.82 33.11
C TRP A 3 26.57 9.10 31.65
N SER A 4 26.85 8.05 30.90
CA SER A 4 26.87 8.11 29.44
C SER A 4 25.42 8.33 28.98
N ALA A 5 25.11 9.55 28.56
CA ALA A 5 23.94 9.81 27.76
C ALA A 5 24.21 9.17 26.39
N TYR A 6 23.69 7.97 26.18
CA TYR A 6 23.61 7.39 24.85
C TYR A 6 22.58 8.20 24.07
N THR A 7 23.02 9.26 23.42
CA THR A 7 22.23 9.96 22.41
C THR A 7 22.13 9.02 21.22
N TYR A 8 21.03 8.27 21.11
CA TYR A 8 20.71 7.54 19.90
C TYR A 8 20.38 8.59 18.84
N SER A 9 21.36 8.96 18.03
CA SER A 9 21.16 9.80 16.85
C SER A 9 20.31 9.00 15.88
N ALA A 10 19.01 9.30 15.80
CA ALA A 10 18.22 8.89 14.64
C ALA A 10 18.74 9.71 13.45
N ASP A 11 19.52 9.06 12.58
CA ASP A 11 20.18 9.71 11.46
C ASP A 11 19.15 10.36 10.51
N ILE A 12 19.41 11.60 10.10
CA ILE A 12 18.59 12.28 9.09
C ILE A 12 18.70 11.49 7.78
N LYS A 13 17.55 11.02 7.28
CA LYS A 13 17.49 10.31 6.00
C LYS A 13 17.41 11.33 4.87
N ILE A 14 18.51 11.49 4.14
CA ILE A 14 18.64 12.41 3.01
C ILE A 14 18.55 11.61 1.72
N LEU A 15 17.57 11.92 0.89
CA LEU A 15 17.43 11.42 -0.47
C LEU A 15 17.70 12.54 -1.46
N SER A 16 17.97 12.17 -2.71
CA SER A 16 18.32 13.09 -3.80
C SER A 16 17.31 14.22 -4.05
N GLN A 17 16.10 14.16 -3.46
CA GLN A 17 15.05 15.17 -3.60
C GLN A 17 14.32 15.50 -2.28
N GLY A 18 14.79 15.06 -1.12
CA GLY A 18 14.12 15.37 0.13
C GLY A 18 14.79 14.85 1.38
N ALA A 19 14.35 15.35 2.52
CA ALA A 19 14.81 14.89 3.82
C ALA A 19 13.63 14.73 4.77
N CYS A 20 13.71 13.68 5.59
CA CYS A 20 12.83 13.52 6.73
C CYS A 20 13.62 12.98 7.90
N TRP A 21 13.09 13.22 9.08
CA TRP A 21 13.57 12.66 10.32
C TRP A 21 12.38 12.06 11.05
N ALA A 22 12.56 10.86 11.57
CA ALA A 22 11.55 10.19 12.38
C ALA A 22 12.24 9.47 13.53
N GLN A 23 11.61 9.49 14.68
CA GLN A 23 12.06 8.78 15.87
C GLN A 23 10.85 8.14 16.54
N ASP A 24 10.93 6.81 16.66
CA ASP A 24 9.96 6.03 17.42
C ASP A 24 10.36 6.03 18.90
N GLU A 25 9.41 6.42 19.75
CA GLU A 25 9.47 6.27 21.21
C GLU A 25 8.32 5.38 21.63
N SER A 26 8.41 4.73 22.80
CA SER A 26 7.52 3.62 23.21
C SER A 26 6.02 3.82 22.92
N ASP A 27 5.50 5.04 23.07
CA ASP A 27 4.09 5.36 22.87
C ASP A 27 3.84 6.49 21.86
N THR A 28 4.91 7.07 21.30
CA THR A 28 4.79 8.24 20.42
C THR A 28 5.79 8.19 19.28
N LEU A 29 5.37 8.63 18.11
CA LEU A 29 6.24 8.84 16.97
C LEU A 29 6.47 10.35 16.79
N LYS A 30 7.74 10.76 16.78
CA LYS A 30 8.16 12.12 16.46
C LYS A 30 8.62 12.18 15.01
N VAL A 31 8.14 13.17 14.27
CA VAL A 31 8.41 13.28 12.84
C VAL A 31 8.70 14.72 12.46
N SER A 32 9.69 14.89 11.57
CA SER A 32 9.96 16.12 10.84
C SER A 32 10.07 15.82 9.35
N SER A 33 9.23 16.47 8.55
CA SER A 33 9.27 16.43 7.09
C SER A 33 9.75 17.78 6.58
N PHE A 34 10.97 17.81 6.05
CA PHE A 34 11.59 19.06 5.61
C PHE A 34 10.97 19.55 4.30
N ASN A 35 10.60 18.64 3.40
CA ASN A 35 9.91 18.97 2.15
C ASN A 35 8.53 19.60 2.39
N GLU A 36 7.84 19.17 3.44
CA GLU A 36 6.51 19.65 3.79
C GLU A 36 6.54 20.77 4.83
N HIS A 37 7.73 21.17 5.28
CA HIS A 37 7.93 22.20 6.32
C HIS A 37 7.09 21.94 7.57
N SER A 38 7.01 20.68 8.00
CA SER A 38 6.17 20.26 9.12
C SER A 38 6.93 19.41 10.13
N SER A 39 6.56 19.54 11.39
CA SER A 39 7.04 18.68 12.48
C SER A 39 5.90 18.44 13.46
N TYR A 40 5.78 17.20 13.92
CA TYR A 40 4.67 16.78 14.77
C TYR A 40 5.05 15.55 15.61
N VAL A 41 4.24 15.34 16.64
CA VAL A 41 4.29 14.17 17.52
C VAL A 41 2.91 13.55 17.50
N VAL A 42 2.85 12.24 17.28
CA VAL A 42 1.59 11.49 17.22
C VAL A 42 1.68 10.24 18.09
N ASP A 43 0.52 9.80 18.57
CA ASP A 43 0.34 8.56 19.33
C ASP A 43 -0.66 7.64 18.58
N LYS A 44 -1.06 6.53 19.21
CA LYS A 44 -2.04 5.59 18.62
C LYS A 44 -3.38 6.21 18.25
N ASN A 45 -3.80 7.32 18.87
CA ASN A 45 -5.04 8.00 18.50
C ASN A 45 -4.99 8.55 17.07
N PHE A 46 -3.79 8.77 16.52
CA PHE A 46 -3.59 9.16 15.12
C PHE A 46 -4.13 8.13 14.11
N LEU A 47 -4.35 6.88 14.52
CA LEU A 47 -4.94 5.83 13.70
C LEU A 47 -6.47 6.00 13.53
N GLY A 48 -7.12 6.90 14.26
CA GLY A 48 -8.59 7.07 14.20
C GLY A 48 -9.15 7.18 12.78
N PRO A 49 -8.60 8.04 11.89
CA PRO A 49 -9.03 8.13 10.49
C PRO A 49 -8.80 6.85 9.68
N LEU A 50 -7.75 6.07 9.98
CA LEU A 50 -7.51 4.77 9.36
C LEU A 50 -8.61 3.78 9.75
N ILE A 51 -8.95 3.69 11.04
CA ILE A 51 -10.02 2.82 11.53
C ILE A 51 -11.36 3.19 10.89
N GLN A 52 -11.72 4.47 10.86
CA GLN A 52 -12.94 4.93 10.20
C GLN A 52 -12.96 4.59 8.69
N ARG A 53 -11.79 4.59 8.03
CA ARG A 53 -11.69 4.22 6.62
C ARG A 53 -11.89 2.72 6.43
N LEU A 54 -11.37 1.89 7.32
CA LEU A 54 -11.56 0.43 7.32
C LEU A 54 -13.03 0.07 7.54
N GLU A 55 -13.69 0.69 8.53
CA GLU A 55 -15.12 0.46 8.81
C GLU A 55 -16.01 0.81 7.61
N LYS A 56 -15.70 1.89 6.89
CA LYS A 56 -16.40 2.27 5.64
C LYS A 56 -16.23 1.24 4.51
N ASN A 57 -15.22 0.38 4.59
CA ASN A 57 -14.98 -0.73 3.66
C ASN A 57 -15.35 -2.09 4.30
N SER A 58 -16.25 -2.08 5.28
CA SER A 58 -16.79 -3.29 5.93
C SER A 58 -15.76 -4.13 6.70
N VAL A 59 -14.64 -3.52 7.11
CA VAL A 59 -13.65 -4.15 8.00
C VAL A 59 -13.91 -3.66 9.42
N THR A 60 -14.30 -4.56 10.33
CA THR A 60 -14.52 -4.18 11.73
C THR A 60 -13.21 -4.18 12.52
N VAL A 61 -13.16 -3.43 13.62
CA VAL A 61 -11.98 -3.41 14.50
C VAL A 61 -11.62 -4.82 15.01
N SER A 62 -12.63 -5.66 15.28
CA SER A 62 -12.42 -7.06 15.69
C SER A 62 -11.84 -7.94 14.59
N ASP A 63 -11.97 -7.56 13.32
CA ASP A 63 -11.39 -8.31 12.21
C ASP A 63 -9.92 -7.96 12.00
N ILE A 64 -9.42 -6.84 12.54
CA ILE A 64 -8.04 -6.39 12.36
C ILE A 64 -7.13 -7.23 13.25
N THR A 65 -6.26 -8.02 12.63
CA THR A 65 -5.27 -8.85 13.33
C THR A 65 -3.93 -8.14 13.48
N ASN A 66 -3.59 -7.27 12.53
CA ASN A 66 -2.32 -6.55 12.54
C ASN A 66 -2.42 -5.20 11.81
N ILE A 67 -1.71 -4.19 12.32
CA ILE A 67 -1.41 -2.93 11.65
C ILE A 67 0.10 -2.73 11.75
N ASP A 68 0.81 -2.89 10.64
CA ASP A 68 2.21 -2.47 10.56
C ASP A 68 2.25 -1.04 10.03
N SER A 69 2.83 -0.13 10.81
CA SER A 69 3.02 1.26 10.42
C SER A 69 4.45 1.49 9.93
N TYR A 70 4.58 2.21 8.82
CA TYR A 70 5.84 2.64 8.25
C TYR A 70 5.80 4.13 7.93
N ILE A 71 6.93 4.78 8.12
CA ILE A 71 7.19 6.14 7.69
C ILE A 71 8.02 6.07 6.42
N HIS A 72 7.43 6.49 5.31
CA HIS A 72 8.08 6.55 4.01
C HIS A 72 8.52 7.98 3.72
N CYS A 73 9.82 8.20 3.62
CA CYS A 73 10.39 9.49 3.23
C CYS A 73 10.80 9.45 1.76
N SER A 74 10.35 10.43 0.99
CA SER A 74 10.69 10.56 -0.42
C SER A 74 10.87 12.03 -0.83
N GLY A 75 11.19 12.27 -2.11
CA GLY A 75 11.22 13.62 -2.67
C GLY A 75 9.88 14.37 -2.62
N LEU A 76 8.76 13.65 -2.46
CA LEU A 76 7.43 14.25 -2.30
C LEU A 76 7.07 14.54 -0.83
N GLY A 77 8.02 14.37 0.08
CA GLY A 77 7.81 14.47 1.52
C GLY A 77 7.51 13.14 2.17
N LEU A 78 6.92 13.22 3.36
CA LEU A 78 6.75 12.08 4.25
C LEU A 78 5.34 11.52 4.16
N ARG A 79 5.25 10.20 4.04
CA ARG A 79 3.98 9.47 4.03
C ARG A 79 3.95 8.47 5.17
N HIS A 80 2.77 8.34 5.74
CA HIS A 80 2.44 7.24 6.64
C HIS A 80 1.90 6.11 5.79
N VAL A 81 2.49 4.94 5.91
CA VAL A 81 2.07 3.74 5.18
C VAL A 81 1.65 2.71 6.19
N PHE A 82 0.40 2.30 6.13
CA PHE A 82 -0.15 1.29 7.00
C PHE A 82 -0.47 0.06 6.19
N LYS A 83 0.03 -1.07 6.68
CA LYS A 83 -0.38 -2.37 6.20
C LYS A 83 -1.31 -2.97 7.24
N VAL A 84 -2.54 -3.25 6.83
CA VAL A 84 -3.57 -3.76 7.72
C VAL A 84 -3.90 -5.19 7.30
N SER A 85 -3.67 -6.14 8.18
CA SER A 85 -4.07 -7.53 8.00
C SER A 85 -5.33 -7.81 8.79
N THR A 86 -6.22 -8.60 8.20
CA THR A 86 -7.48 -9.01 8.82
C THR A 86 -7.57 -10.52 9.01
N ALA A 87 -8.53 -10.97 9.81
CA ALA A 87 -8.77 -12.38 10.11
C ALA A 87 -9.24 -13.22 8.91
N ASN A 88 -9.73 -12.58 7.85
CA ASN A 88 -10.16 -13.23 6.60
C ASN A 88 -9.10 -13.18 5.48
N ASP A 89 -7.83 -13.03 5.85
CA ASP A 89 -6.68 -12.94 4.94
C ASP A 89 -6.77 -11.78 3.92
N GLN A 90 -7.57 -10.75 4.21
CA GLN A 90 -7.55 -9.52 3.43
C GLN A 90 -6.46 -8.60 3.97
N ASN A 91 -5.57 -8.16 3.07
CA ASN A 91 -4.50 -7.26 3.41
C ASN A 91 -4.71 -5.94 2.66
N PHE A 92 -4.70 -4.84 3.42
CA PHE A 92 -4.86 -3.50 2.88
C PHE A 92 -3.56 -2.73 2.97
N CYS A 93 -3.32 -1.92 1.96
CA CYS A 93 -2.26 -0.94 1.92
C CYS A 93 -2.87 0.44 1.95
N VAL A 94 -2.59 1.20 3.00
CA VAL A 94 -3.16 2.52 3.21
C VAL A 94 -2.05 3.54 3.28
N TRP A 95 -2.07 4.47 2.33
CA TRP A 95 -1.15 5.59 2.29
C TRP A 95 -1.85 6.83 2.82
N GLY A 96 -1.18 7.53 3.72
CA GLY A 96 -1.68 8.76 4.29
C GLY A 96 -0.59 9.81 4.48
N GLN A 97 -1.04 11.00 4.81
CA GLN A 97 -0.18 12.13 5.13
C GLN A 97 -0.70 12.84 6.36
N TYR A 98 0.20 13.45 7.13
CA TYR A 98 -0.19 14.34 8.21
C TYR A 98 -0.71 15.65 7.63
N LYS A 99 -1.91 16.08 8.05
CA LYS A 99 -2.47 17.35 7.65
C LYS A 99 -3.25 17.97 8.81
N LYS A 100 -2.77 19.13 9.29
CA LYS A 100 -3.44 19.93 10.34
C LYS A 100 -3.78 19.14 11.63
N GLY A 101 -2.90 18.25 12.07
CA GLY A 101 -3.10 17.49 13.32
C GLY A 101 -3.65 16.09 13.12
N GLU A 102 -4.08 15.73 11.91
CA GLU A 102 -4.77 14.46 11.65
C GLU A 102 -4.17 13.68 10.49
N LEU A 103 -4.45 12.38 10.47
CA LEU A 103 -4.12 11.49 9.36
C LEU A 103 -5.12 11.71 8.21
N SER A 104 -4.62 12.21 7.08
CA SER A 104 -5.38 12.31 5.84
C SER A 104 -5.04 11.11 4.96
N ILE A 105 -6.03 10.23 4.72
CA ILE A 105 -5.88 9.08 3.82
C ILE A 105 -5.81 9.57 2.37
N LEU A 106 -4.75 9.19 1.67
CA LEU A 106 -4.52 9.49 0.27
C LEU A 106 -5.05 8.35 -0.61
N ASP A 107 -4.68 7.13 -0.26
CA ASP A 107 -5.00 5.95 -1.02
C ASP A 107 -5.31 4.78 -0.08
N PHE A 108 -6.23 3.93 -0.52
CA PHE A 108 -6.67 2.74 0.18
C PHE A 108 -6.81 1.64 -0.86
N ASP A 109 -5.82 0.77 -0.90
CA ASP A 109 -5.67 -0.28 -1.89
C ASP A 109 -5.39 -1.62 -1.18
N LEU A 110 -5.21 -2.70 -1.93
CA LEU A 110 -4.85 -4.01 -1.36
C LEU A 110 -3.33 -4.15 -1.18
N ALA A 111 -2.89 -5.10 -0.39
CA ALA A 111 -1.48 -5.46 -0.25
C ALA A 111 -1.24 -6.90 -0.73
N ASP A 112 -0.25 -7.08 -1.61
CA ASP A 112 0.14 -8.38 -2.20
C ASP A 112 1.13 -9.18 -1.33
N SER A 113 1.88 -8.49 -0.46
CA SER A 113 2.86 -9.12 0.43
C SER A 113 2.38 -9.13 1.87
N TYR A 114 2.94 -10.01 2.71
CA TYR A 114 2.73 -10.01 4.16
C TYR A 114 3.78 -9.21 4.95
N GLN A 115 4.93 -8.88 4.35
CA GLN A 115 6.02 -8.17 5.04
C GLN A 115 6.43 -6.86 4.34
N GLY A 116 6.96 -5.93 5.13
CA GLY A 116 7.50 -4.65 4.66
C GLY A 116 6.45 -3.63 4.21
N ILE A 117 6.96 -2.49 3.75
CA ILE A 117 6.17 -1.43 3.13
C ILE A 117 5.41 -1.97 1.91
N CYS A 118 4.19 -1.48 1.72
CA CYS A 118 3.32 -1.89 0.61
C CYS A 118 3.14 -0.74 -0.40
N ASP A 119 3.10 -1.06 -1.69
CA ASP A 119 2.87 -0.07 -2.76
C ASP A 119 1.38 0.16 -3.06
N GLY A 120 0.53 -0.80 -2.66
CA GLY A 120 -0.91 -0.76 -2.91
C GLY A 120 -1.28 -1.32 -4.28
N VAL A 121 -2.18 -2.31 -4.29
CA VAL A 121 -2.70 -2.99 -5.48
C VAL A 121 -4.14 -2.55 -5.72
N VAL A 122 -4.41 -2.04 -6.91
CA VAL A 122 -5.75 -1.64 -7.32
C VAL A 122 -6.63 -2.87 -7.47
N ALA A 123 -7.68 -2.93 -6.65
CA ALA A 123 -8.50 -4.12 -6.41
C ALA A 123 -9.19 -4.75 -7.63
N ASN A 124 -9.27 -4.04 -8.76
CA ASN A 124 -10.04 -4.49 -9.92
C ASN A 124 -9.33 -4.28 -11.25
N LYS A 125 -8.02 -4.07 -11.25
CA LYS A 125 -7.27 -3.80 -12.48
C LYS A 125 -6.03 -4.68 -12.61
N LEU A 126 -5.83 -5.18 -13.83
CA LEU A 126 -4.63 -5.88 -14.23
C LEU A 126 -4.00 -5.19 -15.43
N ILE A 127 -2.68 -5.31 -15.54
CA ILE A 127 -1.93 -5.06 -16.77
C ILE A 127 -1.82 -6.39 -17.48
N VAL A 128 -2.20 -6.45 -18.75
CA VAL A 128 -2.15 -7.67 -19.54
C VAL A 128 -1.57 -7.40 -20.93
N GLY A 129 -0.90 -8.40 -21.49
CA GLY A 129 -0.39 -8.40 -22.85
C GLY A 129 -0.52 -9.80 -23.46
N PRO A 130 -1.13 -9.94 -24.64
CA PRO A 130 -1.36 -11.23 -25.26
C PRO A 130 -0.06 -11.91 -25.70
N ALA A 131 -0.10 -13.24 -25.73
CA ALA A 131 0.92 -14.05 -26.38
C ALA A 131 0.81 -13.95 -27.90
N ASN A 132 1.87 -14.39 -28.60
CA ASN A 132 1.90 -14.34 -30.05
C ASN A 132 0.74 -15.15 -30.64
N GLY A 133 -0.03 -14.53 -31.54
CA GLY A 133 -1.21 -15.16 -32.16
C GLY A 133 -2.51 -15.00 -31.37
N PHE A 134 -2.49 -14.30 -30.24
CA PHE A 134 -3.66 -13.97 -29.43
C PHE A 134 -3.91 -12.45 -29.38
N THR A 135 -5.08 -12.09 -28.90
CA THR A 135 -5.58 -10.71 -28.80
C THR A 135 -6.05 -10.41 -27.37
N ILE A 136 -6.34 -9.13 -27.10
CA ILE A 136 -6.91 -8.74 -25.81
C ILE A 136 -8.34 -9.27 -25.64
N GLU A 137 -9.05 -9.54 -26.74
CA GLU A 137 -10.35 -10.22 -26.75
C GLU A 137 -10.22 -11.66 -26.26
N ASP A 138 -9.20 -12.41 -26.69
CA ASP A 138 -8.95 -13.78 -26.20
C ASP A 138 -8.74 -13.82 -24.69
N ILE A 139 -7.95 -12.88 -24.16
CA ILE A 139 -7.75 -12.71 -22.71
C ILE A 139 -9.08 -12.42 -22.01
N SER A 140 -9.91 -11.56 -22.60
CA SER A 140 -11.20 -11.19 -22.01
C SER A 140 -12.14 -12.38 -21.95
N SER A 141 -12.22 -13.16 -23.02
CA SER A 141 -13.02 -14.39 -23.07
C SER A 141 -12.50 -15.44 -22.10
N GLU A 142 -11.19 -15.54 -21.89
CA GLU A 142 -10.62 -16.44 -20.88
C GLU A 142 -11.01 -16.01 -19.47
N VAL A 143 -10.90 -14.72 -19.14
CA VAL A 143 -11.34 -14.17 -17.83
C VAL A 143 -12.84 -14.43 -17.60
N GLU A 144 -13.66 -14.25 -18.63
CA GLU A 144 -15.10 -14.56 -18.61
C GLU A 144 -15.37 -16.06 -18.40
N SER A 145 -14.52 -16.93 -18.96
CA SER A 145 -14.61 -18.38 -18.72
C SER A 145 -14.32 -18.78 -17.27
N TYR A 146 -13.57 -17.96 -16.53
CA TYR A 146 -13.35 -18.11 -15.09
C TYR A 146 -14.52 -17.54 -14.25
N GLY A 147 -15.55 -16.98 -14.89
CA GLY A 147 -16.72 -16.41 -14.23
C GLY A 147 -16.58 -14.92 -13.87
N TYR A 148 -15.56 -14.24 -14.39
CA TYR A 148 -15.30 -12.82 -14.09
C TYR A 148 -15.61 -11.93 -15.29
N LYS A 149 -16.16 -10.74 -15.05
CA LYS A 149 -16.57 -9.84 -16.13
C LYS A 149 -15.53 -8.74 -16.36
N VAL A 150 -15.10 -8.57 -17.62
CA VAL A 150 -14.28 -7.44 -18.05
C VAL A 150 -15.18 -6.26 -18.38
N VAL A 151 -15.05 -5.16 -17.65
CA VAL A 151 -15.91 -3.97 -17.82
C VAL A 151 -15.25 -2.86 -18.64
N ALA A 152 -13.92 -2.80 -18.66
CA ALA A 152 -13.20 -1.83 -19.46
C ALA A 152 -11.83 -2.35 -19.87
N LYS A 153 -11.35 -1.85 -21.02
CA LYS A 153 -9.99 -2.08 -21.54
C LYS A 153 -9.39 -0.73 -21.88
N SER A 154 -8.14 -0.50 -21.53
CA SER A 154 -7.44 0.74 -21.83
C SER A 154 -6.03 0.43 -22.33
N PRO A 155 -5.68 0.83 -23.57
CA PRO A 155 -4.34 0.59 -24.10
C PRO A 155 -3.30 1.36 -23.27
N LEU A 156 -2.17 0.72 -22.98
CA LEU A 156 -1.04 1.33 -22.28
C LEU A 156 0.13 1.56 -23.23
N TYR A 157 0.58 0.49 -23.91
CA TYR A 157 1.69 0.55 -24.85
C TYR A 157 1.72 -0.68 -25.76
N LYS A 158 1.75 -0.46 -27.08
CA LYS A 158 1.69 -1.53 -28.08
C LYS A 158 0.49 -2.47 -27.82
N ASP A 159 0.75 -3.75 -27.58
CA ASP A 159 -0.23 -4.79 -27.28
C ASP A 159 -0.53 -4.94 -25.78
N ILE A 160 0.11 -4.13 -24.92
CA ILE A 160 -0.13 -4.11 -23.48
C ILE A 160 -1.30 -3.16 -23.17
N SER A 161 -2.28 -3.68 -22.43
CA SER A 161 -3.47 -2.95 -21.99
C SER A 161 -3.69 -3.14 -20.50
N SER A 162 -4.37 -2.17 -19.87
CA SER A 162 -5.02 -2.40 -18.59
C SER A 162 -6.43 -2.93 -18.83
N ILE A 163 -6.83 -3.96 -18.10
CA ILE A 163 -8.22 -4.42 -18.02
C ILE A 163 -8.79 -4.07 -16.65
N THR A 164 -10.05 -3.66 -16.62
CA THR A 164 -10.82 -3.43 -15.39
C THR A 164 -11.89 -4.51 -15.28
N LEU A 165 -12.01 -5.10 -14.10
CA LEU A 165 -12.89 -6.24 -13.81
C LEU A 165 -14.01 -5.84 -12.84
N GLU A 166 -15.13 -6.55 -12.92
CA GLU A 166 -16.20 -6.52 -11.91
C GLU A 166 -15.98 -7.69 -10.95
N VAL A 167 -15.27 -7.45 -9.85
CA VAL A 167 -14.79 -8.47 -8.90
C VAL A 167 -14.85 -7.97 -7.46
N GLU A 168 -14.95 -8.89 -6.51
CA GLU A 168 -14.64 -8.55 -5.12
C GLU A 168 -13.14 -8.25 -4.97
N SER A 169 -12.78 -7.42 -3.99
CA SER A 169 -11.45 -6.81 -3.99
C SER A 169 -10.30 -7.83 -3.95
N ASN A 170 -10.37 -8.85 -3.10
CA ASN A 170 -9.30 -9.84 -2.96
C ASN A 170 -9.23 -10.86 -4.11
N GLU A 171 -10.27 -10.99 -4.94
CA GLU A 171 -10.28 -11.95 -6.05
C GLU A 171 -9.27 -11.60 -7.15
N ILE A 172 -8.82 -10.34 -7.21
CA ILE A 172 -7.82 -9.89 -8.19
C ILE A 172 -6.53 -10.71 -8.15
N PHE A 173 -6.10 -11.14 -6.95
CA PHE A 173 -4.89 -11.96 -6.77
C PHE A 173 -5.08 -13.38 -7.31
N LYS A 174 -6.28 -13.94 -7.14
CA LYS A 174 -6.66 -15.24 -7.69
C LYS A 174 -6.68 -15.19 -9.23
N ILE A 175 -7.29 -14.15 -9.80
CA ILE A 175 -7.35 -13.96 -11.26
C ILE A 175 -5.95 -13.78 -11.84
N HIS A 176 -5.12 -12.95 -11.20
CA HIS A 176 -3.71 -12.79 -11.58
C HIS A 176 -2.97 -14.12 -11.63
N THR A 177 -3.16 -14.98 -10.62
CA THR A 177 -2.54 -16.31 -10.57
C THR A 177 -3.03 -17.22 -11.69
N LEU A 178 -4.33 -17.24 -11.98
CA LEU A 178 -4.91 -18.02 -13.08
C LEU A 178 -4.34 -17.58 -14.44
N LEU A 179 -4.31 -16.26 -14.69
CA LEU A 179 -3.82 -15.70 -15.94
C LEU A 179 -2.30 -15.88 -16.11
N LYS A 180 -1.52 -15.91 -15.03
CA LYS A 180 -0.08 -16.22 -15.10
C LYS A 180 0.21 -17.62 -15.64
N ALA A 181 -0.70 -18.56 -15.44
CA ALA A 181 -0.58 -19.93 -15.95
C ALA A 181 -1.12 -20.09 -17.38
N SER A 182 -1.73 -19.04 -17.95
CA SER A 182 -2.35 -19.10 -19.27
C SER A 182 -1.34 -19.09 -20.41
N LYS A 183 -1.69 -19.78 -21.50
CA LYS A 183 -0.95 -19.73 -22.77
C LYS A 183 -1.33 -18.56 -23.66
N THR A 184 -2.48 -17.92 -23.41
CA THR A 184 -2.97 -16.78 -24.21
C THR A 184 -2.28 -15.47 -23.81
N ILE A 185 -1.54 -15.48 -22.71
CA ILE A 185 -0.97 -14.31 -22.04
C ILE A 185 0.54 -14.39 -22.02
N ARG A 186 1.19 -13.29 -22.43
CA ARG A 186 2.64 -13.09 -22.32
C ARG A 186 3.01 -12.24 -21.12
N VAL A 187 2.16 -11.27 -20.80
CA VAL A 187 2.35 -10.34 -19.68
C VAL A 187 1.09 -10.33 -18.87
N VAL A 188 1.20 -10.54 -17.56
CA VAL A 188 0.13 -10.25 -16.61
C VAL A 188 0.76 -9.72 -15.34
N ASP A 189 0.31 -8.54 -14.92
CA ASP A 189 0.80 -7.90 -13.72
C ASP A 189 -0.32 -7.19 -12.97
N LEU A 190 -0.11 -7.00 -11.67
CA LEU A 190 -1.01 -6.22 -10.83
C LEU A 190 -0.83 -4.74 -11.15
N VAL A 191 -1.92 -3.97 -11.16
CA VAL A 191 -1.80 -2.52 -11.19
C VAL A 191 -1.48 -2.03 -9.79
N THR A 192 -0.23 -1.64 -9.57
CA THR A 192 0.24 -1.05 -8.31
C THR A 192 0.23 0.48 -8.36
N ARG A 193 -0.03 1.16 -7.25
CA ARG A 193 0.26 2.60 -7.15
C ARG A 193 1.75 2.81 -6.94
N GLN A 194 2.51 2.89 -8.03
CA GLN A 194 3.93 3.18 -7.94
C GLN A 194 4.18 4.47 -7.14
N ARG A 195 5.04 4.38 -6.13
CA ARG A 195 5.44 5.50 -5.30
C ARG A 195 6.88 5.91 -5.62
N PRO A 196 7.24 7.17 -5.36
CA PRO A 196 8.63 7.60 -5.50
C PRO A 196 9.55 6.71 -4.65
N ILE A 197 10.74 6.43 -5.18
CA ILE A 197 11.77 5.72 -4.42
C ILE A 197 12.07 6.51 -3.14
N GLY A 198 12.05 5.82 -2.01
CA GLY A 198 12.18 6.41 -0.69
C GLY A 198 12.73 5.44 0.34
N GLU A 199 13.15 5.97 1.48
CA GLU A 199 13.50 5.17 2.66
C GLU A 199 12.27 4.94 3.52
N ALA A 200 12.15 3.74 4.08
CA ALA A 200 11.07 3.39 4.99
C ALA A 200 11.62 3.07 6.37
N MET A 201 10.96 3.56 7.41
CA MET A 201 11.22 3.23 8.81
C MET A 201 9.96 2.58 9.39
N PHE A 202 10.07 1.42 10.02
CA PHE A 202 8.97 0.83 10.78
C PHE A 202 8.70 1.65 12.04
N SER A 203 7.42 1.78 12.42
CA SER A 203 6.99 2.49 13.63
C SER A 203 6.28 1.54 14.59
N GLU A 204 6.88 1.26 15.74
CA GLU A 204 6.26 0.46 16.81
C GLU A 204 5.13 1.24 17.50
N ALA A 205 5.33 2.54 17.75
CA ALA A 205 4.35 3.41 18.41
C ALA A 205 2.97 3.39 17.71
N LEU A 206 2.95 3.31 16.38
CA LEU A 206 1.74 3.30 15.56
C LEU A 206 1.34 1.91 15.05
N SER A 207 2.04 0.85 15.48
CA SER A 207 1.71 -0.52 15.10
C SER A 207 0.84 -1.22 16.14
N TYR A 208 0.10 -2.22 15.68
CA TYR A 208 -0.79 -3.04 16.49
C TYR A 208 -0.73 -4.49 16.03
N SER A 209 -0.75 -5.43 16.97
CA SER A 209 -0.87 -6.87 16.68
C SER A 209 -1.75 -7.52 17.74
N SER A 210 -2.81 -8.20 17.31
CA SER A 210 -3.61 -9.05 18.19
C SER A 210 -2.85 -10.37 18.40
N LYS A 211 -2.16 -10.49 19.53
CA LYS A 211 -1.60 -11.80 19.95
C LYS A 211 -2.72 -12.78 20.31
#